data_AF-A0A7S1Q0Q3-F1
#
_entry.id   AF-A0A7S1Q0Q3-F1
#
_cell.length_a   1.000
_cell.length_b   1.000
_cell.length_c   1.000
_cell.angle_alpha   90.00
_cell.angle_beta   90.00
_cell.angle_gamma   90.00
#
_symmetry.space_group_name_H-M   'P 1'
#
loop_
_entity.id
_entity.type
_entity.pdbx_description
1 polymer ?
#
loop_
_entity_poly.entity_id
_entity_poly.type
_entity_poly.pdbx_seq_one_letter_code
_entity_poly.pdbx_strand_id
1 'polypeptide(L)'
;AAPEAPWPHDLPSGELERALVRAVFGSLAADAEAERKRVVELEQQSHAVDTVAKQNRREAYLSAERRRHWESRSHCFMERRPDVVRALSTEALFSAALMQHLLELDSADPGLPPEERCSEDTFEGGLNSQFLLDATRGRYVVE
;
A
#
# COMPACT_ATOMS: atom_id res chain seq x y z
N ALA A 1 -19.61 28.08 -3.23
CA ALA A 1 -18.87 27.15 -2.36
C ALA A 1 -19.31 25.75 -2.72
N ALA A 2 -18.38 24.83 -2.99
CA ALA A 2 -18.73 23.42 -3.05
C ALA A 2 -19.18 22.99 -1.64
N PRO A 3 -20.22 22.15 -1.50
CA PRO A 3 -20.59 21.62 -0.20
C PRO A 3 -19.36 20.89 0.40
N GLU A 4 -18.98 21.22 1.63
CA GLU A 4 -18.00 20.43 2.38
C GLU A 4 -18.55 19.02 2.46
N ALA A 5 -17.78 18.05 1.94
CA ALA A 5 -18.16 16.66 2.07
C ALA A 5 -18.23 16.33 3.57
N PRO A 6 -19.29 15.63 4.04
CA PRO A 6 -19.40 15.26 5.44
C PRO A 6 -18.16 14.47 5.86
N TRP A 7 -17.63 14.79 7.04
CA TRP A 7 -16.49 14.05 7.57
C TRP A 7 -16.90 12.58 7.81
N PRO A 8 -16.00 11.60 7.61
CA PRO A 8 -16.39 10.19 7.56
C PRO A 8 -17.13 9.67 8.81
N HIS A 9 -16.89 10.27 9.98
CA HIS A 9 -17.51 9.87 11.25
C HIS A 9 -19.02 10.16 11.34
N ASP A 10 -19.58 10.98 10.43
CA ASP A 10 -21.01 11.30 10.40
C ASP A 10 -21.83 10.34 9.52
N LEU A 11 -21.18 9.34 8.91
CA LEU A 11 -21.81 8.43 7.95
C LEU A 11 -22.35 7.14 8.61
N PRO A 12 -23.44 6.55 8.08
CA PRO A 12 -23.86 5.19 8.43
C PRO A 12 -22.71 4.19 8.26
N SER A 13 -22.61 3.13 9.08
CA SER A 13 -21.47 2.18 9.11
C SER A 13 -20.93 1.77 7.73
N GLY A 14 -21.81 1.32 6.82
CA GLY A 14 -21.38 0.89 5.48
C GLY A 14 -20.94 2.03 4.55
N GLU A 15 -21.39 3.26 4.79
CA GLU A 15 -20.92 4.44 4.08
C GLU A 15 -19.61 4.99 4.65
N LEU A 16 -19.44 4.91 5.98
CA LEU A 16 -18.19 5.22 6.67
C LEU A 16 -17.07 4.30 6.17
N GLU A 17 -17.29 2.99 6.14
CA GLU A 17 -16.34 2.01 5.61
C GLU A 17 -15.96 2.34 4.16
N ARG A 18 -16.96 2.71 3.34
CA ARG A 18 -16.73 3.11 1.96
C ARG A 18 -15.91 4.39 1.82
N ALA A 19 -16.24 5.40 2.61
CA ALA A 19 -15.51 6.65 2.63
C ALA A 19 -14.07 6.48 3.11
N LEU A 20 -13.86 5.60 4.08
CA LEU A 20 -12.55 5.36 4.69
C LEU A 20 -11.59 4.65 3.74
N VAL A 21 -12.02 3.61 3.01
CA VAL A 21 -11.18 3.03 1.93
C VAL A 21 -10.82 4.10 0.91
N ARG A 22 -11.81 4.87 0.43
CA ARG A 22 -11.54 5.93 -0.54
C ARG A 22 -10.55 6.96 0.00
N ALA A 23 -10.61 7.29 1.28
CA ALA A 23 -9.66 8.18 1.92
C ALA A 23 -8.25 7.58 1.96
N VAL A 24 -8.11 6.29 2.32
CA VAL A 24 -6.82 5.56 2.30
C VAL A 24 -6.20 5.60 0.91
N PHE A 25 -6.96 5.20 -0.11
CA PHE A 25 -6.45 5.16 -1.49
C PHE A 25 -6.27 6.56 -2.10
N GLY A 26 -7.05 7.55 -1.64
CA GLY A 26 -6.82 8.95 -1.96
C GLY A 26 -5.47 9.46 -1.42
N SER A 27 -5.14 9.14 -0.17
CA SER A 27 -3.84 9.47 0.42
C SER A 27 -2.70 8.80 -0.33
N LEU A 28 -2.80 7.49 -0.56
CA LEU A 28 -1.77 6.73 -1.28
C LEU A 28 -1.54 7.23 -2.71
N ALA A 29 -2.61 7.64 -3.41
CA ALA A 29 -2.50 8.23 -4.73
C ALA A 29 -1.83 9.62 -4.69
N ALA A 30 -2.15 10.44 -3.68
CA ALA A 30 -1.50 11.73 -3.49
C ALA A 30 0.00 11.57 -3.18
N ASP A 31 0.35 10.62 -2.32
CA ASP A 31 1.75 10.30 -1.98
C ASP A 31 2.51 9.77 -3.20
N ALA A 32 1.90 8.89 -4.00
CA ALA A 32 2.49 8.37 -5.23
C ALA A 32 2.73 9.48 -6.27
N GLU A 33 1.81 10.45 -6.38
CA GLU A 33 1.94 11.61 -7.27
C GLU A 33 3.06 12.55 -6.80
N ALA A 34 3.13 12.81 -5.49
CA ALA A 34 4.20 13.62 -4.90
C ALA A 34 5.57 12.96 -5.13
N GLU A 35 5.67 11.65 -4.92
CA GLU A 35 6.90 10.90 -5.16
C GLU A 35 7.29 10.89 -6.64
N ARG A 36 6.32 10.73 -7.55
CA ARG A 36 6.57 10.82 -9.00
C ARG A 36 7.20 12.15 -9.38
N LYS A 37 6.68 13.26 -8.85
CA LYS A 37 7.25 14.60 -9.09
C LYS A 37 8.67 14.72 -8.53
N ARG A 38 8.88 14.26 -7.30
CA ARG A 38 10.20 14.25 -6.64
C ARG A 38 11.24 13.48 -7.45
N VAL A 39 10.88 12.31 -7.99
CA VAL A 39 11.78 11.50 -8.82
C VAL A 39 12.16 12.23 -10.10
N VAL A 40 11.20 12.83 -10.81
CA VAL A 40 11.48 13.61 -12.04
C VAL A 40 12.45 14.77 -11.77
N GLU A 41 12.27 15.46 -10.63
CA GLU A 41 13.19 16.54 -10.22
C GLU A 41 14.60 16.00 -9.92
N LEU A 42 14.71 14.86 -9.25
CA LEU A 42 16.00 14.24 -8.92
C LEU A 42 16.72 13.64 -10.12
N GLU A 43 15.99 13.09 -11.09
CA GLU A 43 16.57 12.59 -12.35
C GLU A 43 17.26 13.71 -13.13
N GLN A 44 16.66 14.92 -13.12
CA GLN A 44 17.23 16.11 -13.74
C GLN A 44 18.48 16.63 -13.01
N GLN A 45 18.62 16.34 -11.72
CA GLN A 45 19.68 16.89 -10.86
C GLN A 45 20.83 15.93 -10.58
N SER A 46 20.61 14.62 -10.55
CA SER A 46 21.53 13.70 -9.84
C SER A 46 21.68 12.29 -10.43
N HIS A 47 21.12 11.98 -11.61
CA HIS A 47 21.07 10.60 -12.14
C HIS A 47 20.51 9.58 -11.13
N ALA A 48 19.59 10.00 -10.26
CA ALA A 48 18.89 9.05 -9.39
C ALA A 48 18.11 8.04 -10.25
N VAL A 49 18.36 6.75 -10.05
CA VAL A 49 17.71 5.70 -10.85
C VAL A 49 16.39 5.33 -10.21
N ASP A 50 15.31 5.66 -10.91
CA ASP A 50 13.98 5.15 -10.62
C ASP A 50 13.86 3.72 -11.12
N THR A 51 13.72 2.77 -10.20
CA THR A 51 13.66 1.35 -10.55
C THR A 51 12.27 0.96 -11.04
N VAL A 52 12.20 -0.08 -11.88
CA VAL A 52 10.92 -0.64 -12.34
C VAL A 52 10.02 -1.02 -11.16
N ALA A 53 10.59 -1.56 -10.08
CA ALA A 53 9.83 -1.91 -8.88
C ALA A 53 9.20 -0.68 -8.20
N LYS A 54 9.94 0.42 -8.06
CA LYS A 54 9.41 1.68 -7.49
C LYS A 54 8.35 2.30 -8.41
N GLN A 55 8.54 2.21 -9.72
CA GLN A 55 7.53 2.61 -10.72
C GLN A 55 6.24 1.81 -10.56
N ASN A 56 6.34 0.48 -10.54
CA ASN A 56 5.20 -0.42 -10.37
C ASN A 56 4.45 -0.17 -9.07
N ARG A 57 5.18 0.06 -7.96
CA ARG A 57 4.59 0.37 -6.66
C ARG A 57 3.80 1.68 -6.68
N ARG A 58 4.28 2.71 -7.37
CA ARG A 58 3.51 3.95 -7.56
C ARG A 58 2.30 3.74 -8.49
N GLU A 59 2.49 2.97 -9.55
CA GLU A 59 1.44 2.69 -10.53
C GLU A 59 0.28 1.90 -9.92
N ALA A 60 0.50 1.15 -8.82
CA ALA A 60 -0.58 0.55 -8.04
C ALA A 60 -1.64 1.56 -7.57
N TYR A 61 -1.25 2.84 -7.39
CA TYR A 61 -2.12 3.91 -6.90
C TYR A 61 -2.48 4.97 -7.95
N LEU A 62 -1.60 5.16 -8.94
CA LEU A 62 -1.82 6.08 -10.05
C LEU A 62 -2.75 5.50 -11.12
N SER A 63 -2.69 4.19 -11.37
CA SER A 63 -3.63 3.51 -12.25
C SER A 63 -5.01 3.42 -11.61
N ALA A 64 -6.01 4.01 -12.28
CA ALA A 64 -7.40 3.96 -11.81
C ALA A 64 -7.94 2.52 -11.73
N GLU A 65 -7.49 1.63 -12.61
CA GLU A 65 -7.89 0.23 -12.61
C GLU A 65 -7.29 -0.53 -11.42
N ARG A 66 -5.97 -0.44 -11.23
CA ARG A 66 -5.28 -1.09 -10.11
C ARG A 66 -5.79 -0.58 -8.77
N ARG A 67 -6.02 0.74 -8.68
CA ARG A 67 -6.59 1.35 -7.47
C ARG A 67 -7.98 0.80 -7.17
N ARG A 68 -8.89 0.73 -8.16
CA ARG A 68 -10.24 0.14 -7.97
C ARG A 68 -10.17 -1.32 -7.55
N HIS A 69 -9.23 -2.10 -8.10
CA HIS A 69 -9.02 -3.49 -7.71
C HIS A 69 -8.69 -3.59 -6.21
N TRP A 70 -7.70 -2.82 -5.76
CA TRP A 70 -7.29 -2.82 -4.35
C TRP A 70 -8.35 -2.23 -3.41
N GLU A 71 -9.03 -1.15 -3.80
CA GLU A 71 -10.18 -0.61 -3.07
C GLU A 71 -11.26 -1.68 -2.85
N SER A 72 -11.61 -2.44 -3.89
CA SER A 72 -12.58 -3.53 -3.79
C SER A 72 -12.14 -4.63 -2.82
N ARG A 73 -10.84 -4.96 -2.78
CA ARG A 73 -10.31 -5.96 -1.84
C ARG A 73 -10.39 -5.48 -0.40
N SER A 74 -9.99 -4.23 -0.13
CA SER A 74 -10.10 -3.62 1.20
C SER A 74 -11.56 -3.47 1.66
N HIS A 75 -12.50 -3.21 0.74
CA HIS A 75 -13.93 -3.28 1.06
C HIS A 75 -14.35 -4.67 1.51
N CYS A 76 -14.05 -5.70 0.72
CA CYS A 76 -14.37 -7.07 1.06
C CYS A 76 -13.75 -7.51 2.40
N PHE A 77 -12.56 -7.00 2.74
CA PHE A 77 -11.94 -7.26 4.03
C PHE A 77 -12.77 -6.70 5.19
N MET A 78 -13.20 -5.43 5.11
CA MET A 78 -14.01 -4.80 6.15
C MET A 78 -15.40 -5.45 6.29
N GLU A 79 -16.05 -5.79 5.18
CA GLU A 79 -17.36 -6.45 5.19
C GLU A 79 -17.33 -7.83 5.90
N ARG A 80 -16.18 -8.52 5.87
CA ARG A 80 -15.99 -9.83 6.52
C ARG A 80 -15.68 -9.74 8.01
N ARG A 81 -15.46 -8.54 8.55
CA ARG A 81 -15.04 -8.31 9.94
C ARG A 81 -15.88 -7.21 10.63
N PRO A 82 -17.23 -7.34 10.61
CA PRO A 82 -18.11 -6.29 11.10
C PRO A 82 -17.96 -6.02 12.61
N ASP A 83 -17.54 -7.03 13.37
CA ASP A 83 -17.21 -6.93 14.79
C ASP A 83 -15.99 -6.03 15.03
N VAL A 84 -14.93 -6.22 14.25
CA VAL A 84 -13.71 -5.40 14.31
C VAL A 84 -14.01 -3.96 13.89
N VAL A 85 -14.73 -3.78 12.78
CA VAL A 85 -15.10 -2.45 12.27
C VAL A 85 -15.86 -1.64 13.31
N ARG A 86 -16.80 -2.28 14.04
CA ARG A 86 -17.58 -1.62 15.10
C ARG A 86 -16.78 -1.33 16.37
N ALA A 87 -15.74 -2.11 16.64
CA ALA A 87 -14.93 -1.98 17.85
C ALA A 87 -13.84 -0.91 17.74
N LEU A 88 -13.42 -0.56 16.52
CA LEU A 88 -12.33 0.39 16.28
C LEU A 88 -12.85 1.82 16.14
N SER A 89 -12.03 2.78 16.58
CA SER A 89 -12.22 4.18 16.21
C SER A 89 -11.97 4.38 14.71
N THR A 90 -12.49 5.47 14.14
CA THR A 90 -12.27 5.81 12.72
C THR A 90 -10.78 5.88 12.36
N GLU A 91 -9.95 6.45 13.24
CA GLU A 91 -8.49 6.54 13.04
C GLU A 91 -7.82 5.16 13.07
N ALA A 92 -8.21 4.31 14.03
CA ALA A 92 -7.70 2.95 14.11
C ALA A 92 -8.16 2.11 12.91
N LEU A 93 -9.38 2.32 12.43
CA LEU A 93 -9.91 1.65 11.25
C LEU A 93 -9.19 2.12 9.97
N PHE A 94 -8.87 3.41 9.86
CA PHE A 94 -8.05 3.95 8.77
C PHE A 94 -6.68 3.28 8.75
N SER A 95 -6.01 3.25 9.90
CA SER A 95 -4.70 2.62 10.06
C SER A 95 -4.76 1.12 9.77
N ALA A 96 -5.80 0.42 10.23
CA ALA A 96 -5.99 -1.00 9.98
C ALA A 96 -6.22 -1.29 8.49
N ALA A 97 -7.04 -0.51 7.81
CA ALA A 97 -7.29 -0.64 6.38
C ALA A 97 -6.03 -0.37 5.55
N LEU A 98 -5.26 0.66 5.91
CA LEU A 98 -3.98 0.96 5.28
C LEU A 98 -2.97 -0.18 5.47
N MET A 99 -2.79 -0.66 6.71
CA MET A 99 -1.87 -1.75 7.01
C MET A 99 -2.27 -3.05 6.32
N GLN A 100 -3.56 -3.38 6.32
CA GLN A 100 -4.06 -4.56 5.62
C GLN A 100 -3.78 -4.47 4.11
N HIS A 101 -4.03 -3.31 3.50
CA HIS A 101 -3.72 -3.10 2.08
C HIS A 101 -2.23 -3.30 1.79
N LEU A 102 -1.35 -2.68 2.58
CA LEU A 102 0.10 -2.82 2.41
C LEU A 102 0.56 -4.28 2.52
N LEU A 103 0.04 -5.02 3.50
CA LEU A 103 0.34 -6.44 3.67
C LEU A 103 -0.15 -7.30 2.50
N GLU A 104 -1.33 -7.02 1.95
CA GLU A 104 -1.83 -7.75 0.80
C GLU A 104 -1.05 -7.43 -0.47
N LEU A 105 -0.66 -6.16 -0.67
CA LEU A 105 0.20 -5.76 -1.78
C LEU A 105 1.53 -6.49 -1.72
N ASP A 106 2.19 -6.48 -0.56
CA ASP A 106 3.48 -7.15 -0.36
C ASP A 106 3.34 -8.69 -0.46
N SER A 107 2.21 -9.27 -0.04
CA SER A 107 1.96 -10.72 -0.18
C SER A 107 1.66 -11.15 -1.62
N ALA A 108 1.06 -10.27 -2.43
CA ALA A 108 0.77 -10.56 -3.82
C ALA A 108 2.04 -10.47 -4.70
N ASP A 109 3.01 -9.65 -4.29
CA ASP A 109 4.17 -9.28 -5.09
C ASP A 109 5.03 -10.46 -5.58
N PRO A 110 5.36 -11.47 -4.74
CA PRO A 110 6.19 -12.60 -5.18
C PRO A 110 5.54 -13.43 -6.28
N GLY A 111 4.20 -13.41 -6.36
CA GLY A 111 3.42 -14.12 -7.36
C GLY A 111 3.35 -13.43 -8.73
N LEU A 112 3.82 -12.18 -8.83
CA LEU A 112 3.84 -11.42 -10.07
C LEU A 112 5.06 -11.75 -10.94
N PRO A 113 4.94 -11.63 -12.28
CA PRO A 113 6.08 -11.61 -13.18
C PRO A 113 7.12 -10.57 -12.73
N PRO A 114 8.44 -10.82 -12.89
CA PRO A 114 9.49 -9.91 -12.42
C PRO A 114 9.32 -8.45 -12.85
N GLU A 115 8.86 -8.23 -14.07
CA GLU A 115 8.60 -6.91 -14.67
C GLU A 115 7.41 -6.16 -14.05
N GLU A 116 6.52 -6.86 -13.33
CA GLU A 116 5.34 -6.31 -12.67
C GLU A 116 5.50 -6.15 -11.15
N ARG A 117 6.60 -6.68 -10.59
CA ARG A 117 6.86 -6.60 -9.14
C ARG A 117 7.03 -5.17 -8.68
N CYS A 118 6.57 -4.92 -7.46
CA CYS A 118 6.59 -3.68 -6.70
C CYS A 118 7.69 -3.68 -5.63
N SER A 119 8.34 -4.81 -5.36
CA SER A 119 9.51 -4.92 -4.49
C SER A 119 10.79 -5.13 -5.29
N GLU A 120 11.90 -4.58 -4.78
CA GLU A 120 13.26 -4.87 -5.26
C GLU A 120 13.83 -6.14 -4.61
N ASP A 121 13.03 -6.79 -3.77
CA ASP A 121 13.44 -7.97 -3.03
C ASP A 121 13.75 -9.11 -4.00
N THR A 122 15.00 -9.54 -3.96
CA THR A 122 15.43 -10.75 -4.65
C THR A 122 15.26 -11.94 -3.72
N PHE A 123 14.86 -13.08 -4.28
CA PHE A 123 14.67 -14.31 -3.51
C PHE A 123 15.52 -15.42 -4.14
N GLU A 124 16.35 -16.06 -3.33
CA GLU A 124 17.17 -17.21 -3.69
C GLU A 124 16.70 -18.43 -2.89
N GLY A 125 16.31 -19.51 -3.58
CA GLY A 125 15.81 -20.73 -2.92
C GLY A 125 14.51 -20.51 -2.10
N GLY A 126 13.74 -19.46 -2.41
CA GLY A 126 12.53 -19.08 -1.66
C GLY A 126 12.80 -18.22 -0.43
N LEU A 127 14.06 -17.85 -0.16
CA LEU A 127 14.46 -16.95 0.92
C LEU A 127 14.84 -15.59 0.36
N ASN A 128 14.47 -14.51 1.05
CA ASN A 128 14.86 -13.16 0.67
C ASN A 128 16.39 -13.01 0.74
N SER A 129 17.01 -12.49 -0.31
CA SER A 129 18.46 -12.37 -0.42
C SER A 129 19.05 -11.37 0.60
N GLN A 130 18.30 -10.34 0.98
CA GLN A 130 18.71 -9.43 2.06
C GLN A 130 18.72 -10.17 3.40
N PHE A 131 17.76 -11.05 3.66
CA PHE A 131 17.78 -11.92 4.83
C PHE A 131 19.01 -12.85 4.82
N LEU A 132 19.37 -13.44 3.67
CA LEU A 132 20.59 -14.25 3.56
C LEU A 132 21.86 -13.45 3.84
N LEU A 133 21.95 -12.22 3.30
CA LEU A 133 23.06 -11.31 3.57
C LEU A 133 23.13 -10.92 5.05
N ASP A 134 22.00 -10.64 5.67
CA ASP A 134 21.94 -10.22 7.08
C ASP A 134 22.10 -11.39 8.04
N ALA A 135 21.69 -12.61 7.68
CA ALA A 135 21.91 -13.82 8.46
C ALA A 135 23.41 -14.10 8.65
N THR A 136 24.24 -13.84 7.63
CA THR A 136 25.70 -13.94 7.77
C THR A 136 26.33 -12.83 8.59
N ARG A 137 25.63 -11.70 8.77
CA ARG A 137 26.08 -10.52 9.53
C ARG A 137 25.54 -10.50 10.96
N GLY A 138 24.46 -11.22 11.24
CA GLY A 138 23.84 -11.34 12.55
C GLY A 138 24.61 -12.31 13.45
N ARG A 139 25.01 -11.84 14.64
CA ARG A 139 25.57 -12.67 15.72
C ARG A 139 24.52 -13.54 16.43
N TYR A 140 23.45 -13.93 15.75
CA TYR A 140 22.40 -14.74 16.37
C TYR A 140 22.72 -16.21 16.11
N VAL A 141 23.32 -16.85 17.10
CA VAL A 141 23.34 -18.31 17.21
C VAL A 141 21.92 -18.70 17.59
N VAL A 142 21.23 -19.44 16.73
CA VAL A 142 19.98 -20.13 17.09
C VAL A 142 20.43 -21.37 17.87
N GLU A 143 20.21 -21.37 19.19
CA GLU A 143 20.26 -22.58 20.03
C GLU A 143 18.89 -23.26 20.04
#